data_AF-A0A953ANA0-F1
#
_entry.id   AF-A0A953ANA0-F1
#
_cell.length_a   1.000
_cell.length_b   1.000
_cell.length_c   1.000
_cell.angle_alpha   90.00
_cell.angle_beta   90.00
_cell.angle_gamma   90.00
#
_symmetry.space_group_name_H-M   'P 1'
#
loop_
_entity.id
_entity.type
_entity.pdbx_description
1 polymer ?
#
loop_
_entity_poly.entity_id
_entity_poly.type
_entity_poly.pdbx_seq_one_letter_code
_entity_poly.pdbx_strand_id
1 'polypeptide(L)' 'MDNLGDIEASPNIDCTRDSTGAALKGLPGVLYVGSNSGNLYAFVVDSRGIDTSAPWPKYQHDPRNTGNADTDLSEFACP' A
#
# COMPACT_ATOMS: atom_id res chain seq x y z
N MET A 1 -17.68 15.35 2.88
CA MET A 1 -17.00 14.09 2.51
C MET A 1 -17.01 14.06 1.01
N ASP A 2 -15.87 14.30 0.38
CA ASP A 2 -15.76 14.31 -1.07
C ASP A 2 -15.92 12.87 -1.57
N ASN A 3 -16.84 12.66 -2.50
CA ASN A 3 -17.05 11.37 -3.14
C ASN A 3 -15.92 11.16 -4.17
N LEU A 4 -15.12 10.10 -3.99
CA LEU A 4 -13.96 9.79 -4.83
C LEU A 4 -14.33 9.18 -6.20
N GLY A 5 -15.64 8.97 -6.45
CA GLY A 5 -16.15 8.25 -7.61
C GLY A 5 -15.96 6.74 -7.50
N ASP A 6 -16.13 6.04 -8.63
CA ASP A 6 -15.91 4.59 -8.70
C ASP A 6 -14.41 4.26 -8.59
N ILE A 7 -14.07 3.40 -7.63
CA ILE A 7 -12.72 2.91 -7.38
C ILE A 7 -12.64 1.46 -7.86
N GLU A 8 -11.89 1.19 -8.93
CA GLU A 8 -11.64 -0.18 -9.42
C GLU A 8 -10.18 -0.64 -9.30
N ALA A 9 -9.30 0.21 -8.76
CA ALA A 9 -7.91 -0.16 -8.53
C ALA A 9 -7.72 -0.76 -7.13
N SER A 10 -6.89 -1.79 -7.04
CA SER A 10 -6.40 -2.28 -5.75
C SER A 10 -5.54 -1.19 -5.10
N PRO A 11 -5.85 -0.78 -3.86
CA PRO A 11 -5.08 0.25 -3.20
C PRO A 11 -3.68 -0.26 -2.87
N ASN A 12 -2.70 0.63 -2.93
CA ASN A 12 -1.30 0.32 -2.63
C ASN A 12 -0.81 1.17 -1.48
N ILE A 13 -0.24 0.52 -0.47
CA ILE A 13 0.36 1.18 0.68
C ILE A 13 1.88 1.28 0.48
N ASP A 14 2.44 2.44 0.76
CA ASP A 14 3.89 2.68 0.74
C ASP A 14 4.35 3.33 2.04
N CYS A 15 5.61 3.07 2.39
CA CYS A 15 6.27 3.63 3.56
C CYS A 15 6.96 4.95 3.20
N THR A 16 7.03 5.86 4.17
CA THR A 16 7.91 7.03 4.01
C THR A 16 9.36 6.58 3.92
N ARG A 17 10.13 7.15 2.97
CA ARG A 17 11.54 6.81 2.73
C ARG A 17 12.45 8.02 2.89
N ASP A 18 13.69 7.79 3.28
CA ASP A 18 14.73 8.82 3.28
C ASP A 18 15.32 9.05 1.88
N SER A 19 16.30 9.95 1.77
CA SER A 19 16.97 10.26 0.49
C SER A 19 17.77 9.10 -0.10
N THR A 20 17.99 8.02 0.63
CA THR A 20 18.65 6.79 0.16
C THR A 20 17.65 5.71 -0.27
N GLY A 21 16.34 5.95 -0.06
CA GLY A 21 15.27 5.01 -0.35
C GLY A 21 14.95 4.03 0.80
N ALA A 22 15.60 4.17 1.96
CA ALA A 22 15.35 3.33 3.12
C ALA A 22 14.05 3.73 3.81
N ALA A 23 13.23 2.74 4.21
CA ALA A 23 11.97 2.99 4.92
C ALA A 23 12.23 3.58 6.32
N LEU A 24 11.50 4.64 6.66
CA LEU A 24 11.63 5.35 7.94
C LEU A 24 10.63 4.81 8.97
N LYS A 25 11.15 4.45 10.14
CA LYS A 25 10.35 3.96 11.27
C LYS A 25 9.57 5.08 11.95
N GLY A 26 8.31 4.79 12.29
CA GLY A 26 7.47 5.69 13.10
C GLY A 26 6.94 6.91 12.35
N LEU A 27 7.14 6.98 11.03
CA LEU A 27 6.50 7.98 10.18
C LEU A 27 5.22 7.41 9.56
N PRO A 28 4.20 8.25 9.28
CA PRO A 28 3.02 7.83 8.55
C PRO A 28 3.36 7.21 7.19
N GLY A 29 2.51 6.28 6.74
CA GLY A 29 2.51 5.76 5.37
C GLY A 29 1.59 6.55 4.46
N VAL A 30 1.59 6.19 3.18
CA VAL A 30 0.65 6.72 2.19
C VAL A 30 -0.10 5.58 1.52
N LEU A 31 -1.44 5.67 1.52
CA LEU A 31 -2.30 4.77 0.76
C LEU A 31 -2.70 5.44 -0.56
N TYR A 32 -2.35 4.81 -1.67
CA TYR A 32 -2.68 5.26 -3.01
C TYR A 32 -3.93 4.55 -3.53
N VAL A 33 -4.88 5.34 -4.05
CA VAL A 33 -6.14 4.85 -4.60
C VAL A 33 -6.39 5.49 -5.96
N GLY A 34 -6.47 4.67 -7.01
CA GLY A 34 -6.84 5.11 -8.35
C GLY A 34 -8.36 5.11 -8.54
N SER A 35 -8.88 6.16 -9.19
CA SER A 35 -10.29 6.28 -9.58
C SER A 35 -10.48 6.10 -11.08
N ASN A 36 -11.64 5.60 -11.47
CA ASN A 36 -12.03 5.44 -12.87
C ASN A 36 -12.15 6.77 -13.63
N SER A 37 -12.23 7.89 -12.90
CA SER A 37 -12.19 9.23 -13.49
C SER A 37 -10.77 9.70 -13.86
N GLY A 38 -9.75 8.85 -13.72
CA GLY A 38 -8.35 9.18 -14.04
C GLY A 38 -7.60 9.94 -12.94
N ASN A 39 -8.16 10.01 -11.73
CA ASN A 39 -7.52 10.64 -10.59
C ASN A 39 -6.76 9.62 -9.72
N LEU A 40 -5.63 10.04 -9.14
CA LEU A 40 -4.90 9.30 -8.12
C LEU A 40 -5.00 10.06 -6.79
N TYR A 41 -5.53 9.39 -5.77
CA TYR A 41 -5.65 9.93 -4.42
C TYR A 41 -4.56 9.35 -3.51
N ALA A 42 -4.04 10.18 -2.62
CA ALA A 42 -3.05 9.82 -1.61
C ALA A 42 -3.60 10.15 -0.23
N PHE A 43 -3.71 9.13 0.63
CA PHE A 43 -4.17 9.28 2.01
C PHE A 43 -3.01 9.04 2.95
N VAL A 44 -2.78 10.00 3.86
CA VAL A 44 -1.83 9.80 4.96
C VAL A 44 -2.47 8.84 5.96
N VAL A 45 -1.77 7.74 6.27
CA VAL A 45 -2.25 6.67 7.14
C VAL A 45 -1.22 6.33 8.21
N ASP A 46 -1.68 5.81 9.34
CA ASP A 46 -0.84 5.29 10.43
C ASP A 46 -0.56 3.77 10.30
N SER A 47 -0.98 3.17 9.17
CA SER A 47 -0.74 1.76 8.88
C SER A 47 0.74 1.45 8.73
N ARG A 48 1.13 0.26 9.20
CA ARG A 48 2.52 -0.26 9.19
C ARG A 48 2.86 -1.05 7.92
N GLY A 49 2.20 -0.74 6.81
CA GLY A 49 2.33 -1.52 5.58
C GLY A 49 1.45 -2.77 5.59
N ILE A 50 1.85 -3.78 4.83
CA ILE A 50 1.10 -5.03 4.70
C ILE A 50 1.31 -5.94 5.92
N ASP A 51 0.27 -6.68 6.33
CA ASP A 51 0.41 -7.71 7.36
C ASP A 51 1.13 -8.94 6.79
N THR A 52 2.41 -9.07 7.12
CA THR A 52 3.26 -10.17 6.64
C THR A 52 2.97 -11.51 7.30
N SER A 53 2.12 -11.54 8.33
CA SER A 53 1.71 -12.77 9.01
C SER A 53 0.43 -13.37 8.47
N ALA A 54 -0.35 -12.59 7.70
CA ALA A 54 -1.57 -13.07 7.08
C ALA A 54 -1.25 -13.91 5.82
N PRO A 55 -1.93 -15.05 5.60
CA PRO A 55 -1.75 -15.84 4.37
C PRO A 55 -2.17 -15.11 3.08
N TRP A 56 -3.04 -14.09 3.21
CA TRP A 56 -3.54 -13.31 2.09
C TRP A 56 -3.97 -11.90 2.53
N PRO A 57 -3.02 -10.99 2.78
CA PRO A 57 -3.29 -9.71 3.44
C PRO A 57 -4.03 -8.69 2.57
N LYS A 58 -4.02 -8.84 1.25
CA LYS A 58 -4.75 -8.00 0.30
C LYS A 58 -5.10 -8.75 -0.98
N TYR A 59 -5.90 -8.10 -1.84
CA TYR A 59 -6.15 -8.60 -3.20
C TYR A 59 -4.84 -8.90 -3.94
N GLN A 60 -4.76 -10.08 -4.57
CA GLN A 60 -3.56 -10.58 -5.27
C GLN A 60 -2.30 -10.66 -4.39
N HIS A 61 -2.46 -10.94 -3.09
CA HIS A 61 -1.43 -11.25 -2.10
C HIS A 61 -0.49 -10.10 -1.69
N ASP A 62 0.10 -9.37 -2.64
CA ASP A 62 1.12 -8.35 -2.39
C ASP A 62 0.82 -7.03 -3.14
N PRO A 63 1.49 -5.90 -2.84
CA PRO A 63 1.26 -4.62 -3.53
C PRO A 63 1.60 -4.61 -5.02
N ARG A 64 2.42 -5.53 -5.53
CA ARG A 64 2.65 -5.71 -6.97
C ARG A 64 1.56 -6.57 -7.62
N ASN A 65 0.60 -7.07 -6.83
CA ASN A 65 -0.51 -7.92 -7.25
C ASN A 65 -0.04 -9.18 -7.99
N THR A 66 1.00 -9.86 -7.49
CA THR A 66 1.54 -11.03 -8.20
C THR A 66 0.66 -12.27 -8.13
N GLY A 67 -0.25 -12.35 -7.14
CA GLY A 67 -1.09 -13.53 -6.92
C GLY A 67 -0.32 -14.78 -6.48
N ASN A 68 0.95 -14.62 -6.11
CA ASN A 68 1.83 -15.71 -5.69
C ASN A 68 2.02 -15.71 -4.17
N ALA A 69 1.57 -16.78 -3.51
CA ALA A 69 1.71 -16.96 -2.07
C ALA A 69 3.17 -17.08 -1.59
N ASP A 70 4.11 -17.42 -2.48
CA ASP A 70 5.54 -17.56 -2.15
C ASP A 70 6.31 -16.23 -2.22
N THR A 71 5.68 -15.14 -2.67
CA THR A 71 6.31 -13.81 -2.72
C THR A 71 6.61 -13.30 -1.32
N ASP A 72 7.86 -12.95 -1.04
CA ASP A 72 8.24 -12.35 0.24
C ASP A 72 7.55 -10.98 0.42
N LEU A 73 6.87 -10.82 1.56
CA LEU A 73 6.14 -9.61 1.90
C LEU A 73 6.97 -8.62 2.73
N SER A 74 8.19 -9.00 3.15
CA SER A 74 9.02 -8.21 4.07
C SER A 74 9.34 -6.81 3.55
N GLU A 75 9.49 -6.65 2.23
CA GLU A 75 9.77 -5.35 1.60
C GLU A 75 8.58 -4.36 1.62
N PHE A 76 7.38 -4.85 1.87
CA PHE A 76 6.14 -4.07 1.88
C PHE A 76 5.63 -3.75 3.30
N ALA A 77 6.36 -4.21 4.32
CA ALA A 77 6.13 -3.84 5.71
C ALA A 77 6.90 -2.55 6.03
N CYS A 78 6.29 -1.67 6.83
CA CYS A 78 6.98 -0.49 7.36
C CYS A 78 7.58 -0.79 8.75
N PRO A 79 8.85 -0.41 9.01
CA PRO A 79 9.55 -0.71 10.27
C PRO A 79 9.06 0.04 11.51
#